data_AF-A0AAU2PYN5-F1
#
_entry.id   AF-A0AAU2PYN5-F1
#
_cell.length_a   1.000
_cell.length_b   1.000
_cell.length_c   1.000
_cell.angle_alpha   90.00
_cell.angle_beta   90.00
_cell.angle_gamma   90.00
#
_symmetry.space_group_name_H-M   'P 1'
#
loop_
_entity.id
_entity.type
_entity.pdbx_description
1 polymer ?
#
loop_
_entity_poly.entity_id
_entity_poly.type
_entity_poly.pdbx_seq_one_letter_code
_entity_poly.pdbx_strand_id
1 'polypeptide(L)'
;MVVEMVALALCALLVGTLTRRTVARRAEARTAAAAGGAVTAVPCQARWRQGVRRRFFGYGKLRTGADGTGAVFAAPLRGAVALPVGGRVVARGSWRPGMQVLEYRAPDGRRIDFQVYDAEAARAARLLGADGPAVS
;
A
#
# COMPACT_ATOMS: atom_id res chain seq x y z
N MET A 1 35.51 -13.78 19.12
CA MET A 1 34.55 -12.65 19.23
C MET A 1 34.38 -11.87 17.93
N VAL A 2 35.42 -11.29 17.31
CA VAL A 2 35.26 -10.49 16.07
C VAL A 2 34.79 -11.33 14.86
N VAL A 3 35.38 -12.51 14.65
CA VAL A 3 34.99 -13.41 13.54
C VAL A 3 33.52 -13.85 13.64
N GLU A 4 33.07 -14.15 14.85
CA GLU A 4 31.70 -14.56 15.14
C GLU A 4 30.70 -13.42 14.90
N MET A 5 31.03 -12.20 15.32
CA MET A 5 30.25 -10.99 15.04
C MET A 5 30.14 -10.71 13.53
N VAL A 6 31.24 -10.88 12.79
CA VAL A 6 31.26 -10.70 11.32
C VAL A 6 30.39 -11.76 10.63
N ALA A 7 30.48 -13.03 11.06
CA ALA A 7 29.66 -14.10 10.52
C ALA A 7 28.17 -13.86 10.77
N LEU A 8 27.79 -13.44 11.98
CA LEU A 8 26.40 -13.10 12.32
C LEU A 8 25.88 -11.91 11.50
N ALA A 9 26.70 -10.88 11.29
CA ALA A 9 26.34 -9.72 10.47
C ALA A 9 26.10 -10.12 9.00
N LEU A 10 26.98 -10.95 8.43
CA LEU A 10 26.84 -11.46 7.06
C LEU A 10 25.60 -12.34 6.91
N CYS A 11 25.33 -13.24 7.86
CA CYS A 11 24.13 -14.04 7.90
C CYS A 11 22.86 -13.17 7.97
N ALA A 12 22.85 -12.14 8.83
CA ALA A 12 21.72 -11.22 8.94
C ALA A 12 21.47 -10.44 7.64
N LEU A 13 22.53 -10.00 6.96
CA LEU A 13 22.44 -9.34 5.66
C LEU A 13 21.91 -10.27 4.57
N LEU A 14 22.42 -11.51 4.50
CA LEU A 14 21.96 -12.52 3.56
C LEU A 14 20.48 -12.89 3.77
N VAL A 15 20.09 -13.15 5.01
CA VAL A 15 18.68 -13.44 5.34
C VAL A 15 17.81 -12.25 5.00
N GLY A 16 18.20 -11.04 5.41
CA GLY A 16 17.44 -9.82 5.14
C GLY A 16 17.30 -9.47 3.66
N THR A 17 18.28 -9.81 2.82
CA THR A 17 18.21 -9.63 1.36
C THR A 17 17.37 -10.70 0.69
N LEU A 18 17.51 -11.97 1.10
CA LEU A 18 16.70 -13.07 0.59
C LEU A 18 15.21 -12.89 0.91
N THR A 19 14.87 -12.50 2.15
CA THR A 19 13.49 -12.21 2.54
C THR A 19 12.91 -11.04 1.74
N ARG A 20 13.70 -9.97 1.51
CA ARG A 20 13.26 -8.85 0.66
C ARG A 20 12.99 -9.31 -0.76
N ARG A 21 13.85 -10.15 -1.32
CA ARG A 21 13.72 -10.67 -2.68
C ARG A 21 12.52 -11.60 -2.84
N THR A 22 12.21 -12.44 -1.85
CA THR A 22 11.03 -13.32 -1.90
C THR A 22 9.72 -12.54 -1.77
N VAL A 23 9.69 -11.53 -0.89
CA VAL A 23 8.52 -10.64 -0.75
C VAL A 23 8.30 -9.83 -2.04
N ALA A 24 9.36 -9.28 -2.63
CA ALA A 24 9.31 -8.57 -3.91
C ALA A 24 8.78 -9.49 -5.03
N ARG A 25 9.35 -10.69 -5.20
CA ARG A 25 8.86 -11.68 -6.18
C ARG A 25 7.39 -12.06 -5.97
N ARG A 26 6.95 -12.21 -4.71
CA ARG A 26 5.55 -12.54 -4.41
C ARG A 26 4.60 -11.37 -4.68
N ALA A 27 5.09 -10.14 -4.54
CA ALA A 27 4.34 -8.95 -4.93
C ALA A 27 4.28 -8.83 -6.46
N GLU A 28 5.41 -9.01 -7.16
CA GLU A 28 5.49 -9.05 -8.62
C GLU A 28 4.57 -10.12 -9.22
N ALA A 29 4.56 -11.34 -8.68
CA ALA A 29 3.66 -12.41 -9.11
C ALA A 29 2.18 -12.03 -8.92
N ARG A 30 1.84 -11.29 -7.85
CA ARG A 30 0.49 -10.75 -7.64
C ARG A 30 0.15 -9.64 -8.63
N THR A 31 1.12 -8.80 -8.98
CA THR A 31 0.96 -7.75 -9.99
C THR A 31 0.77 -8.37 -11.39
N ALA A 32 1.52 -9.42 -11.73
CA ALA A 32 1.35 -10.18 -12.96
C ALA A 32 0.00 -10.90 -13.01
N ALA A 33 -0.41 -11.56 -11.91
CA ALA A 33 -1.73 -12.17 -11.80
C ALA A 33 -2.87 -11.14 -11.90
N ALA A 34 -2.67 -9.92 -11.38
CA ALA A 34 -3.60 -8.81 -11.52
C ALA A 34 -3.68 -8.28 -12.97
N ALA A 35 -2.57 -8.22 -13.69
CA ALA A 35 -2.55 -7.87 -15.11
C ALA A 35 -3.31 -8.90 -15.96
N GLY A 36 -3.32 -10.17 -15.56
CA GLY A 36 -4.16 -11.23 -16.13
C GLY A 36 -5.60 -11.27 -15.59
N GLY A 37 -6.03 -10.28 -14.80
CA GLY A 37 -7.40 -10.17 -14.27
C GLY A 37 -7.72 -11.00 -13.02
N ALA A 38 -6.77 -11.79 -12.50
CA ALA A 38 -7.02 -12.76 -11.42
C ALA A 38 -6.98 -12.15 -10.00
N VAL A 39 -6.36 -10.99 -9.81
CA VAL A 39 -6.25 -10.35 -8.48
C VAL A 39 -6.68 -8.90 -8.59
N THR A 40 -7.79 -8.52 -7.95
CA THR A 40 -8.33 -7.14 -7.96
C THR A 40 -8.01 -6.31 -6.71
N ALA A 41 -7.36 -6.93 -5.70
CA ALA A 41 -7.10 -6.30 -4.41
C ALA A 41 -5.59 -6.17 -4.10
N VAL A 42 -5.18 -5.00 -3.60
CA VAL A 42 -3.81 -4.67 -3.16
C VAL A 42 -3.76 -4.65 -1.63
N PRO A 43 -2.97 -5.52 -0.98
CA PRO A 43 -2.80 -5.46 0.46
C PRO A 43 -2.07 -4.18 0.87
N CYS A 44 -2.57 -3.53 1.90
CA CYS A 44 -2.01 -2.29 2.40
C CYS A 44 -2.28 -2.14 3.90
N GLN A 45 -1.53 -1.25 4.52
CA GLN A 45 -1.81 -0.74 5.85
C GLN A 45 -2.31 0.70 5.71
N ALA A 46 -3.46 1.00 6.28
CA ALA A 46 -4.09 2.31 6.14
C ALA A 46 -4.14 3.06 7.48
N ARG A 47 -3.99 4.38 7.42
CA ARG A 47 -4.02 5.29 8.58
C ARG A 47 -4.72 6.59 8.24
N TRP A 48 -5.73 6.99 9.02
CA TRP A 48 -6.40 8.29 8.86
C TRP A 48 -7.06 8.77 10.16
N ARG A 49 -7.53 10.02 10.18
CA ARG A 49 -8.38 10.55 11.25
C ARG A 49 -9.83 10.56 10.79
N GLN A 50 -10.73 10.09 11.65
CA GLN A 50 -12.17 10.10 11.54
C GLN A 50 -12.69 11.15 12.53
N GLY A 51 -12.96 12.35 12.02
CA GLY A 51 -13.34 13.51 12.81
C GLY A 51 -12.25 13.98 13.79
N VAL A 52 -12.68 14.63 14.89
CA VAL A 52 -11.78 15.26 15.87
C VAL A 52 -11.01 14.24 16.72
N ARG A 53 -11.53 13.02 16.92
CA ARG A 53 -11.02 12.09 17.96
C ARG A 53 -10.55 10.72 17.49
N ARG A 54 -11.11 10.10 16.44
CA ARG A 54 -10.77 8.69 16.11
C ARG A 54 -9.67 8.59 15.07
N ARG A 55 -8.52 8.02 15.42
CA ARG A 55 -7.47 7.66 14.45
C ARG A 55 -7.67 6.20 14.03
N PHE A 56 -7.95 5.94 12.76
CA PHE A 56 -7.89 4.60 12.21
C PHE A 56 -6.43 4.22 11.93
N PHE A 57 -6.08 2.99 12.27
CA PHE A 57 -4.85 2.32 11.89
C PHE A 57 -5.15 0.84 11.75
N GLY A 58 -4.86 0.24 10.60
CA GLY A 58 -5.14 -1.18 10.39
C GLY A 58 -4.67 -1.72 9.05
N TYR A 59 -4.53 -3.04 8.99
CA TYR A 59 -4.19 -3.77 7.77
C TYR A 59 -5.46 -4.19 7.03
N GLY A 60 -5.39 -4.14 5.71
CA GLY A 60 -6.51 -4.48 4.86
C GLY A 60 -6.09 -4.59 3.40
N LYS A 61 -7.09 -4.50 2.52
CA LYS A 61 -6.90 -4.54 1.08
C LYS A 61 -7.61 -3.37 0.44
N LEU A 62 -6.91 -2.70 -0.46
CA LEU A 62 -7.47 -1.72 -1.38
C LEU A 62 -7.96 -2.44 -2.64
N ARG A 63 -9.19 -2.19 -3.07
CA ARG A 63 -9.78 -2.79 -4.27
C ARG A 63 -10.71 -1.79 -4.94
N THR A 64 -11.11 -2.05 -6.17
CA THR A 64 -12.20 -1.29 -6.81
C THR A 64 -13.51 -1.56 -6.08
N GLY A 65 -14.37 -0.53 -5.98
CA GLY A 65 -15.75 -0.68 -5.51
C GLY A 65 -16.56 -1.65 -6.39
N ALA A 66 -17.64 -2.20 -5.85
CA ALA A 66 -18.50 -3.15 -6.57
C ALA A 66 -19.09 -2.52 -7.85
N ASP A 67 -19.38 -1.22 -7.79
CA ASP A 67 -19.98 -0.44 -8.88
C ASP A 67 -18.93 0.06 -9.88
N GLY A 68 -17.68 -0.41 -9.77
CA GLY A 68 -16.56 0.05 -10.60
C GLY A 68 -16.06 1.46 -10.26
N THR A 69 -16.80 2.22 -9.44
CA THR A 69 -16.46 3.59 -9.07
C THR A 69 -15.61 3.64 -7.80
N GLY A 70 -14.41 4.19 -7.92
CA GLY A 70 -13.56 4.53 -6.78
C GLY A 70 -12.94 3.33 -6.05
N ALA A 71 -12.07 3.66 -5.09
CA ALA A 71 -11.38 2.67 -4.29
C ALA A 71 -12.17 2.35 -3.01
N VAL A 72 -12.13 1.10 -2.60
CA VAL A 72 -12.65 0.61 -1.33
C VAL A 72 -11.52 0.00 -0.53
N PHE A 73 -11.40 0.42 0.73
CA PHE A 73 -10.53 -0.22 1.70
C PHE A 73 -11.33 -1.20 2.55
N ALA A 74 -10.96 -2.48 2.53
CA ALA A 74 -11.58 -3.54 3.33
C ALA A 74 -10.57 -4.12 4.33
N ALA A 75 -10.92 -4.10 5.61
CA ALA A 75 -10.13 -4.71 6.68
C ALA A 75 -10.88 -5.91 7.29
N PRO A 76 -10.17 -6.93 7.81
CA PRO A 76 -10.80 -8.03 8.54
C PRO A 76 -11.65 -7.50 9.69
N LEU A 77 -12.84 -8.08 9.89
CA LEU A 77 -13.75 -7.78 11.01
C LEU A 77 -14.23 -6.31 11.08
N ARG A 78 -14.13 -5.56 9.97
CA ARG A 78 -14.65 -4.19 9.87
C ARG A 78 -15.43 -4.01 8.57
N GLY A 79 -16.39 -3.09 8.60
CA GLY A 79 -17.09 -2.65 7.40
C GLY A 79 -16.11 -2.10 6.37
N ALA A 80 -16.35 -2.41 5.11
CA ALA A 80 -15.58 -1.84 4.01
C ALA A 80 -15.81 -0.32 3.94
N VAL A 81 -14.74 0.43 3.74
CA VAL A 81 -14.77 1.89 3.68
C VAL A 81 -14.59 2.30 2.24
N ALA A 82 -15.65 2.87 1.65
CA ALA A 82 -15.54 3.55 0.37
C ALA A 82 -14.72 4.84 0.55
N LEU A 83 -13.70 5.01 -0.28
CA LEU A 83 -12.93 6.24 -0.32
C LEU A 83 -13.65 7.23 -1.25
N PRO A 84 -13.71 8.53 -0.89
CA PRO A 84 -14.20 9.56 -1.81
C PRO A 84 -13.45 9.48 -3.14
N VAL A 85 -14.12 9.78 -4.25
CA VAL A 85 -13.50 9.86 -5.58
C VAL A 85 -12.97 11.27 -5.84
N GLY A 86 -11.96 11.43 -6.71
CA GLY A 86 -11.45 12.74 -7.11
C GLY A 86 -10.42 13.36 -6.16
N GLY A 87 -9.86 12.55 -5.25
CA GLY A 87 -8.73 12.98 -4.42
C GLY A 87 -7.40 12.95 -5.16
N ARG A 88 -6.34 13.41 -4.49
CA ARG A 88 -4.97 13.43 -5.01
C ARG A 88 -4.09 12.45 -4.26
N VAL A 89 -3.20 11.76 -4.97
CA VAL A 89 -2.26 10.80 -4.40
C VAL A 89 -0.85 11.35 -4.52
N VAL A 90 -0.08 11.28 -3.42
CA VAL A 90 1.36 11.58 -3.43
C VAL A 90 2.11 10.38 -2.86
N ALA A 91 3.03 9.82 -3.64
CA ALA A 91 3.90 8.76 -3.16
C ALA A 91 5.08 9.34 -2.37
N ARG A 92 5.43 8.71 -1.25
CA ARG A 92 6.57 9.05 -0.39
C ARG A 92 7.33 7.80 0.00
N GLY A 93 8.65 7.94 0.17
CA GLY A 93 9.48 6.89 0.74
C GLY A 93 8.99 6.49 2.14
N SER A 94 8.95 5.19 2.40
CA SER A 94 8.69 4.66 3.74
C SER A 94 10.02 4.45 4.48
N TRP A 95 10.01 4.61 5.79
CA TRP A 95 11.14 4.16 6.63
C TRP A 95 11.28 2.62 6.62
N ARG A 96 10.20 1.89 6.30
CA ARG A 96 10.22 0.44 6.12
C ARG A 96 10.80 0.10 4.75
N PRO A 97 11.89 -0.70 4.69
CA PRO A 97 12.47 -1.12 3.41
C PRO A 97 11.46 -1.88 2.54
N GLY A 98 11.47 -1.61 1.23
CA GLY A 98 10.61 -2.30 0.26
C GLY A 98 9.15 -1.81 0.25
N MET A 99 8.87 -0.66 0.88
CA MET A 99 7.52 -0.09 0.98
C MET A 99 7.50 1.40 0.64
N GLN A 100 6.33 1.87 0.21
CA GLN A 100 6.02 3.29 0.03
C GLN A 100 4.80 3.67 0.85
N VAL A 101 4.69 4.96 1.16
CA VAL A 101 3.48 5.56 1.70
C VAL A 101 2.81 6.36 0.59
N LEU A 102 1.60 5.98 0.24
CA LEU A 102 0.72 6.76 -0.62
C LEU A 102 -0.14 7.67 0.26
N GLU A 103 0.13 8.96 0.24
CA GLU A 103 -0.71 9.98 0.88
C GLU A 103 -1.87 10.31 -0.05
N TYR A 104 -3.06 9.82 0.29
CA TYR A 104 -4.30 10.16 -0.38
C TYR A 104 -4.96 11.36 0.31
N ARG A 105 -5.18 12.43 -0.43
CA ARG A 105 -5.96 13.60 -0.01
C ARG A 105 -7.31 13.56 -0.68
N ALA A 106 -8.33 13.20 0.09
CA ALA A 106 -9.71 13.20 -0.36
C ALA A 106 -10.19 14.64 -0.65
N PRO A 107 -11.18 14.83 -1.54
CA PRO A 107 -11.77 16.14 -1.85
C PRO A 107 -12.40 16.82 -0.64
N ASP A 108 -12.85 16.05 0.36
CA ASP A 108 -13.38 16.56 1.62
C ASP A 108 -12.29 17.00 2.63
N GLY A 109 -11.04 17.06 2.20
CA GLY A 109 -9.90 17.49 3.01
C GLY A 109 -9.33 16.39 3.91
N ARG A 110 -9.91 15.18 3.94
CA ARG A 110 -9.34 14.08 4.72
C ARG A 110 -8.03 13.61 4.11
N ARG A 111 -7.06 13.36 4.98
CA ARG A 111 -5.80 12.70 4.63
C ARG A 111 -5.80 11.25 5.08
N ILE A 112 -5.47 10.35 4.16
CA ILE A 112 -5.36 8.92 4.38
C ILE A 112 -3.99 8.47 3.88
N ASP A 113 -3.19 7.88 4.76
CA ASP A 113 -1.90 7.31 4.39
C ASP A 113 -2.07 5.80 4.16
N PHE A 114 -1.66 5.30 3.00
CA PHE A 114 -1.60 3.87 2.68
C PHE A 114 -0.14 3.43 2.56
N GLN A 115 0.31 2.55 3.44
CA GLN A 115 1.61 1.91 3.31
C GLN A 115 1.46 0.61 2.49
N VAL A 116 2.20 0.52 1.40
CA VAL A 116 2.13 -0.55 0.39
C VAL A 116 3.53 -1.01 0.02
N TYR A 117 3.66 -2.22 -0.53
CA TYR A 117 4.94 -2.67 -1.10
C TYR A 117 5.27 -1.87 -2.37
N ASP A 118 6.57 -1.64 -2.62
CA ASP A 118 7.05 -0.89 -3.79
C ASP A 118 6.47 -1.43 -5.11
N ALA A 119 6.46 -2.76 -5.26
CA ALA A 119 5.92 -3.45 -6.44
C ALA A 119 4.41 -3.29 -6.63
N GLU A 120 3.66 -2.86 -5.60
CA GLU A 120 2.22 -2.64 -5.64
C GLU A 120 1.84 -1.15 -5.64
N ALA A 121 2.82 -0.23 -5.47
CA ALA A 121 2.58 1.20 -5.28
C ALA A 121 1.89 1.86 -6.47
N ALA A 122 2.38 1.61 -7.70
CA ALA A 122 1.76 2.16 -8.90
C ALA A 122 0.31 1.70 -9.07
N ARG A 123 0.04 0.42 -8.79
CA ARG A 123 -1.30 -0.14 -8.89
C ARG A 123 -2.24 0.44 -7.82
N ALA A 124 -1.78 0.59 -6.59
CA ALA A 124 -2.55 1.23 -5.54
C ALA A 124 -2.82 2.71 -5.85
N ALA A 125 -1.87 3.43 -6.43
CA ALA A 125 -2.07 4.81 -6.88
C ALA A 125 -3.17 4.91 -7.95
N ARG A 126 -3.18 4.00 -8.94
CA ARG A 126 -4.25 3.94 -9.96
C ARG A 126 -5.62 3.67 -9.34
N LEU A 127 -5.71 2.72 -8.41
CA LEU A 127 -6.96 2.44 -7.67
C LEU A 127 -7.47 3.69 -6.94
N LEU A 128 -6.58 4.49 -6.36
CA LEU A 128 -6.91 5.73 -5.66
C LEU A 128 -7.23 6.90 -6.62
N GLY A 129 -7.19 6.69 -7.93
CA GLY A 129 -7.54 7.71 -8.93
C GLY A 129 -6.38 8.62 -9.35
N ALA A 130 -5.12 8.19 -9.23
CA ALA A 130 -3.97 8.97 -9.69
C ALA A 130 -3.90 9.19 -11.22
N ASP A 131 -4.79 8.56 -11.99
CA ASP A 131 -4.92 8.73 -13.46
C ASP A 131 -6.07 9.68 -13.85
N GLY A 132 -6.64 10.46 -12.92
CA GLY A 132 -7.54 11.56 -13.26
C GLY A 132 -6.79 12.69 -13.97
N PRO A 133 -7.38 13.38 -14.97
CA PRO A 133 -6.66 14.36 -15.77
C PRO A 133 -6.07 15.45 -14.88
N ALA A 134 -4.78 15.75 -15.10
CA ALA A 134 -4.15 16.92 -14.53
C ALA A 134 -4.94 18.14 -15.02
N VAL A 135 -5.73 18.73 -14.14
CA VAL A 135 -6.34 20.04 -14.40
C VAL A 135 -5.21 21.06 -14.23
N SER A 136 -4.61 21.40 -15.36
CA SER A 136 -3.80 22.60 -15.59
C SER A 136 -4.64 23.85 -15.40
#